data_AF-A0A158S3Q0-F1
#
_entry.id   AF-A0A158S3Q0-F1
#
_cell.length_a   1.000
_cell.length_b   1.000
_cell.length_c   1.000
_cell.angle_alpha   90.00
_cell.angle_beta   90.00
_cell.angle_gamma   90.00
#
_symmetry.space_group_name_H-M   'P 1'
#
loop_
_entity.id
_entity.type
_entity.pdbx_description
1 polymer ?
#
loop_
_entity_poly.entity_id
_entity_poly.type
_entity_poly.pdbx_seq_one_letter_code
_entity_poly.pdbx_strand_id
1 'polypeptide(L)'
;MKRIHAAALAVIAFAIATPSLAEVVVKDTSWSMLPYREVRFNDLNLDTPQGIDRLNMRITSAVKTVCGQPDARIPREVAVTRTCRSESLERAFADRDSIMAARLAARDDPSRLAALTTSIAIAAR
;
A
#
# COMPACT_ATOMS: atom_id res chain seq x y z
N MET A 1 -33.64 2.56 68.65
CA MET A 1 -34.07 3.97 68.66
C MET A 1 -33.01 4.81 67.93
N LYS A 2 -33.40 5.56 66.87
CA LYS A 2 -32.86 6.87 66.38
C LYS A 2 -31.32 7.11 66.45
N ARG A 3 -30.56 7.50 65.41
CA ARG A 3 -30.77 8.54 64.35
C ARG A 3 -29.65 8.47 63.30
N ILE A 4 -30.00 8.93 62.10
CA ILE A 4 -29.16 9.26 60.93
C ILE A 4 -28.40 10.58 61.22
N HIS A 5 -27.19 10.79 60.68
CA HIS A 5 -26.76 11.96 59.87
C HIS A 5 -25.24 12.00 59.61
N ALA A 6 -24.91 12.47 58.42
CA ALA A 6 -23.63 12.50 57.72
C ALA A 6 -22.63 13.54 58.26
N ALA A 7 -21.34 13.37 57.96
CA ALA A 7 -20.48 14.44 57.45
C ALA A 7 -19.13 13.87 56.93
N ALA A 8 -18.73 14.36 55.77
CA ALA A 8 -17.55 14.00 54.99
C ALA A 8 -16.27 14.70 55.47
N LEU A 9 -15.10 14.21 55.01
CA LEU A 9 -13.85 14.95 54.66
C LEU A 9 -12.78 13.89 54.28
N ALA A 10 -12.71 13.47 53.02
CA ALA A 10 -11.82 14.00 51.97
C ALA A 10 -10.32 13.86 52.30
N VAL A 11 -9.68 12.80 51.80
CA VAL A 11 -8.23 12.75 51.58
C VAL A 11 -7.95 12.37 50.14
N ILE A 12 -7.13 13.21 49.53
CA ILE A 12 -6.82 13.39 48.12
C ILE A 12 -6.15 12.14 47.55
N ALA A 13 -6.81 11.48 46.60
CA ALA A 13 -6.16 10.48 45.76
C ALA A 13 -5.30 11.21 44.72
N PHE A 14 -3.98 11.15 44.89
CA PHE A 14 -3.00 11.63 43.91
C PHE A 14 -3.07 10.69 42.69
N ALA A 15 -3.93 11.03 41.73
CA ALA A 15 -3.97 10.34 40.45
C ALA A 15 -2.69 10.69 39.69
N ILE A 16 -1.76 9.75 39.65
CA ILE A 16 -0.59 9.83 38.77
C ILE A 16 -1.16 9.69 37.36
N ALA A 17 -1.41 10.81 36.70
CA ALA A 17 -1.75 10.83 35.29
C ALA A 17 -0.52 10.34 34.51
N THR A 18 -0.46 9.04 34.24
CA THR A 18 0.46 8.52 33.22
C THR A 18 0.02 9.13 31.90
N PRO A 19 0.86 9.93 31.21
CA PRO A 19 0.55 10.29 29.84
C PRO A 19 0.49 8.99 29.06
N SER A 20 -0.71 8.59 28.65
CA SER A 20 -0.85 7.57 27.63
C SER A 20 -0.21 8.16 26.38
N LEU A 21 1.05 7.82 26.13
CA LEU A 21 1.58 7.85 24.78
C LEU A 21 0.72 6.85 24.02
N ALA A 22 -0.38 7.33 23.45
CA ALA A 22 -1.03 6.65 22.36
C ALA A 22 0.08 6.47 21.32
N GLU A 23 0.60 5.25 21.24
CA GLU A 23 1.38 4.81 20.11
C GLU A 23 0.43 4.89 18.92
N VAL A 24 0.37 6.08 18.33
CA VAL A 24 -0.17 6.25 17.00
C VAL A 24 0.82 5.47 16.16
N VAL A 25 0.47 4.21 15.90
CA VAL A 25 1.06 3.43 14.82
C VAL A 25 0.76 4.22 13.57
N VAL A 26 1.66 5.15 13.22
CA VAL A 26 1.66 5.82 11.93
C VAL A 26 1.94 4.70 10.96
N LYS A 27 0.88 4.11 10.42
CA LYS A 27 0.94 3.19 9.29
C LYS A 27 1.64 3.95 8.18
N ASP A 28 2.93 3.63 7.97
CA ASP A 28 3.87 4.22 7.03
C ASP A 28 3.23 5.25 6.07
N THR A 29 3.21 6.51 6.50
CA THR A 29 2.86 7.68 5.66
C THR A 29 3.85 7.88 4.50
N SER A 30 4.77 6.94 4.23
CA SER A 30 5.63 6.97 3.05
C SER A 30 4.83 6.84 1.74
N TRP A 31 3.65 6.21 1.79
CA TRP A 31 2.77 6.10 0.61
C TRP A 31 1.89 7.31 0.40
N SER A 32 1.56 8.08 1.44
CA SER A 32 0.62 9.21 1.34
C SER A 32 1.21 10.46 0.69
N MET A 33 2.54 10.54 0.60
CA MET A 33 3.24 11.68 -0.01
C MET A 33 3.73 11.41 -1.45
N LEU A 34 3.76 10.15 -1.88
CA LEU A 34 4.23 9.79 -3.21
C LEU A 34 3.04 9.59 -4.17
N PRO A 35 3.14 10.05 -5.42
CA PRO A 35 2.19 9.68 -6.45
C PRO A 35 2.07 8.15 -6.52
N TYR A 36 0.86 7.64 -6.33
CA TYR A 36 0.57 6.22 -6.39
C TYR A 36 -0.60 5.93 -7.32
N ARG A 37 -0.61 4.73 -7.90
CA ARG A 37 -1.67 4.23 -8.76
C ARG A 37 -1.88 2.75 -8.57
N GLU A 38 -3.13 2.35 -8.38
CA GLU A 38 -3.53 0.95 -8.33
C GLU A 38 -3.80 0.40 -9.74
N VAL A 39 -3.21 -0.76 -10.04
CA VAL A 39 -3.42 -1.50 -11.28
C VAL A 39 -4.26 -2.73 -10.98
N ARG A 40 -5.54 -2.70 -11.38
CA ARG A 40 -6.45 -3.85 -11.28
C ARG A 40 -6.26 -4.82 -12.45
N PHE A 41 -6.37 -6.11 -12.16
CA PHE A 41 -6.22 -7.19 -13.13
C PHE A 41 -7.20 -8.35 -12.95
N ASN A 42 -8.24 -8.19 -12.12
CA ASN A 42 -9.30 -9.18 -11.95
C ASN A 42 -10.07 -9.49 -13.25
N ASP A 43 -10.00 -8.60 -14.23
CA ASP A 43 -10.61 -8.74 -15.55
C ASP A 43 -9.71 -9.45 -16.58
N LEU A 44 -8.45 -9.74 -16.21
CA LEU A 44 -7.48 -10.38 -17.10
C LEU A 44 -7.39 -11.88 -16.82
N ASN A 45 -7.34 -12.67 -17.89
CA ASN A 45 -6.98 -14.08 -17.79
C ASN A 45 -5.46 -14.25 -17.74
N LEU A 46 -4.90 -14.30 -16.53
CA LEU A 46 -3.45 -14.45 -16.32
C LEU A 46 -2.91 -15.86 -16.64
N ASP A 47 -3.77 -16.82 -17.00
CA ASP A 47 -3.34 -18.14 -17.49
C ASP A 47 -2.99 -18.12 -18.99
N THR A 48 -3.15 -16.96 -19.65
CA THR A 48 -2.86 -16.77 -21.07
C THR A 48 -1.73 -15.77 -21.28
N PRO A 49 -0.86 -15.96 -22.30
CA PRO A 49 0.15 -14.97 -22.66
C PRO A 49 -0.45 -13.58 -22.89
N GLN A 50 -1.61 -13.51 -23.56
CA GLN A 50 -2.30 -12.26 -23.87
C GLN A 50 -2.73 -11.50 -22.61
N GLY A 51 -3.22 -12.21 -21.58
CA GLY A 51 -3.59 -11.59 -20.30
C GLY A 51 -2.38 -11.07 -19.53
N ILE A 52 -1.28 -11.82 -19.55
CA ILE A 52 0.00 -11.39 -18.96
C ILE A 52 0.53 -10.14 -19.68
N ASP A 53 0.50 -10.11 -21.01
CA ASP A 53 0.93 -8.95 -21.80
C ASP A 53 0.08 -7.71 -21.51
N ARG A 54 -1.25 -7.89 -21.38
CA ARG A 54 -2.15 -6.82 -20.96
C ARG A 54 -1.79 -6.26 -19.59
N LEU A 55 -1.47 -7.13 -18.62
CA LEU A 55 -1.01 -6.71 -17.30
C LEU A 55 0.30 -5.93 -17.38
N ASN A 56 1.27 -6.41 -18.14
CA ASN A 56 2.57 -5.76 -18.34
C ASN A 56 2.41 -4.35 -18.93
N MET A 57 1.52 -4.17 -19.90
CA MET A 57 1.20 -2.86 -20.46
C MET A 57 0.55 -1.94 -19.42
N ARG A 58 -0.37 -2.46 -18.59
CA ARG A 58 -1.01 -1.67 -17.52
C ARG A 58 0.00 -1.20 -16.47
N ILE A 59 0.89 -2.09 -16.04
CA ILE A 59 2.00 -1.76 -15.12
C ILE A 59 2.85 -0.64 -15.72
N THR A 60 3.30 -0.81 -16.96
CA THR A 60 4.14 0.18 -17.65
C THR A 60 3.44 1.55 -17.78
N SER A 61 2.15 1.55 -18.12
CA SER A 61 1.36 2.78 -18.23
C SER A 61 1.18 3.48 -16.87
N ALA A 62 0.93 2.71 -15.82
CA ALA A 62 0.80 3.24 -14.47
C ALA A 62 2.12 3.81 -13.95
N VAL A 63 3.26 3.15 -14.19
CA VAL A 63 4.58 3.71 -13.87
C VAL A 63 4.82 5.05 -14.59
N LYS A 64 4.51 5.13 -15.89
CA LYS A 64 4.61 6.39 -16.64
C LYS A 64 3.73 7.49 -16.06
N THR A 65 2.55 7.13 -15.55
CA THR A 65 1.64 8.08 -14.92
C THR A 65 2.22 8.62 -13.60
N VAL A 66 2.69 7.74 -12.71
CA VAL A 66 3.17 8.16 -11.38
C VAL A 66 4.51 8.90 -11.44
N CYS A 67 5.41 8.53 -12.37
CA CYS A 67 6.69 9.22 -12.56
C CYS A 67 6.59 10.47 -13.45
N GLY A 68 5.42 10.73 -14.05
CA GLY A 68 5.18 11.89 -14.90
C GLY A 68 5.97 11.92 -16.21
N GLN A 69 5.96 13.10 -16.85
CA GLN A 69 6.72 13.40 -18.05
C GLN A 69 7.73 14.53 -17.76
N PRO A 70 9.03 14.33 -18.02
CA PRO A 70 10.03 15.37 -17.80
C PRO A 70 10.03 16.40 -18.93
N ASP A 71 10.52 17.61 -18.67
CA ASP A 71 10.93 18.52 -19.74
C ASP A 71 12.21 17.97 -20.40
N ALA A 72 12.13 17.60 -21.68
CA ALA A 72 13.25 17.05 -22.43
C ALA A 72 14.43 18.03 -22.59
N ARG A 73 14.20 19.33 -22.37
CA ARG A 73 15.23 20.38 -22.43
C ARG A 73 16.04 20.48 -21.14
N ILE A 74 15.59 19.82 -20.06
CA ILE A 74 16.24 19.85 -18.75
C ILE A 74 16.83 18.46 -18.47
N PRO A 75 18.15 18.24 -18.70
CA PRO A 75 18.77 16.93 -18.57
C PRO A 75 18.58 16.28 -17.19
N ARG A 76 18.55 17.10 -16.14
CA ARG A 76 18.31 16.64 -14.77
C ARG A 76 16.93 16.01 -14.60
N GLU A 77 15.87 16.61 -15.17
CA GLU A 77 14.52 16.05 -15.08
C GLU A 77 14.42 14.73 -15.83
N VAL A 78 15.03 14.65 -17.02
CA VAL A 78 15.10 13.40 -17.79
C VAL A 78 15.78 12.29 -16.98
N ALA A 79 16.89 12.60 -16.31
CA ALA A 79 17.59 11.65 -15.46
C ALA A 79 16.72 11.20 -14.27
N VAL A 80 16.10 12.13 -13.55
CA VAL A 80 15.22 11.84 -12.40
C VAL A 80 14.04 10.97 -12.81
N THR A 81 13.32 11.33 -13.88
CA THR A 81 12.18 10.52 -14.35
C THR A 81 12.62 9.16 -14.87
N ARG A 82 13.81 9.05 -15.50
CA ARG A 82 14.35 7.75 -15.93
C ARG A 82 14.62 6.83 -14.75
N THR A 83 15.24 7.34 -13.69
CA THR A 83 15.49 6.59 -12.46
C THR A 83 14.18 6.13 -11.82
N CYS A 84 13.23 7.06 -11.62
CA CYS A 84 11.89 6.73 -11.08
C CYS A 84 11.21 5.60 -11.86
N ARG A 85 11.22 5.69 -13.21
CA ARG A 85 10.59 4.68 -14.06
C ARG A 85 11.29 3.33 -13.93
N SER A 86 12.63 3.30 -13.87
CA SER A 86 13.39 2.06 -13.72
C SER A 86 13.09 1.37 -12.39
N GLU A 87 13.23 2.10 -11.28
CA GLU A 87 13.04 1.56 -9.93
C GLU A 87 11.57 1.16 -9.66
N SER A 88 10.62 1.93 -10.21
CA SER A 88 9.20 1.62 -10.08
C SER A 88 8.79 0.42 -10.94
N LEU A 89 9.36 0.24 -12.14
CA LEU A 89 9.10 -0.94 -12.98
C LEU A 89 9.67 -2.21 -12.36
N GLU A 90 10.90 -2.15 -11.85
CA GLU A 90 11.55 -3.29 -11.21
C GLU A 90 10.71 -3.84 -10.05
N ARG A 91 10.27 -2.95 -9.15
CA ARG A 91 9.40 -3.32 -8.03
C ARG A 91 8.04 -3.84 -8.50
N ALA A 92 7.40 -3.16 -9.45
CA ALA A 92 6.09 -3.57 -9.95
C ALA A 92 6.12 -4.93 -10.67
N PHE A 93 7.22 -5.27 -11.35
CA PHE A 93 7.39 -6.59 -11.94
C PHE A 93 7.74 -7.67 -10.91
N ALA A 94 8.49 -7.35 -9.86
CA ALA A 94 8.66 -8.26 -8.73
C ALA A 94 7.31 -8.58 -8.06
N ASP A 95 6.47 -7.58 -7.84
CA ASP A 95 5.12 -7.76 -7.30
C ASP A 95 4.26 -8.63 -8.22
N ARG A 96 4.28 -8.37 -9.54
CA ARG A 96 3.62 -9.20 -10.55
C ARG A 96 4.08 -10.65 -10.45
N ASP A 97 5.39 -10.89 -10.38
CA ASP A 97 5.94 -12.24 -10.36
C ASP A 97 5.56 -12.99 -9.09
N SER A 98 5.51 -12.31 -7.94
CA SER A 98 4.99 -12.87 -6.70
C SER A 98 3.52 -13.31 -6.82
N ILE A 99 2.69 -12.51 -7.51
CA ILE A 99 1.28 -12.81 -7.77
C ILE A 99 1.15 -14.01 -8.71
N MET A 100 1.96 -14.07 -9.76
CA MET A 100 1.96 -15.19 -10.71
C MET A 100 2.38 -16.48 -10.02
N ALA A 101 3.42 -16.44 -9.17
CA ALA A 101 3.83 -17.59 -8.37
C ALA A 101 2.73 -18.04 -7.40
N ALA A 102 2.07 -17.12 -6.71
CA ALA A 102 0.95 -17.43 -5.82
C ALA A 102 -0.23 -18.06 -6.57
N ARG A 103 -0.54 -17.56 -7.77
CA ARG A 103 -1.58 -18.12 -8.64
C ARG A 103 -1.25 -19.54 -9.09
N LEU A 104 -0.01 -19.77 -9.52
CA LEU A 104 0.45 -21.10 -9.91
C LEU A 104 0.34 -22.10 -8.74
N ALA A 105 0.74 -21.69 -7.54
CA ALA A 105 0.64 -22.51 -6.33
C ALA A 105 -0.80 -22.78 -5.85
N ALA A 106 -1.77 -21.98 -6.31
CA ALA A 106 -3.19 -22.12 -5.97
C ALA A 106 -4.02 -22.72 -7.11
N ARG A 107 -3.41 -23.10 -8.25
CA ARG A 107 -4.11 -23.44 -9.49
C ARG A 107 -5.19 -24.53 -9.34
N ASP A 108 -4.97 -25.51 -8.46
CA ASP A 108 -5.88 -26.64 -8.25
C ASP A 108 -6.91 -26.39 -7.13
N ASP A 109 -6.90 -25.21 -6.50
CA ASP A 109 -7.82 -24.82 -5.42
C ASP A 109 -8.56 -23.51 -5.78
N PRO A 110 -9.80 -23.61 -6.28
CA PRO A 110 -10.61 -22.46 -6.66
C PRO A 110 -10.85 -21.46 -5.52
N SER A 111 -10.94 -21.95 -4.28
CA SER A 111 -11.18 -21.11 -3.11
C SER A 111 -9.94 -20.27 -2.79
N ARG A 112 -8.76 -20.87 -2.92
CA ARG A 112 -7.49 -20.13 -2.77
C ARG A 112 -7.28 -19.13 -3.88
N LEU A 113 -7.61 -19.45 -5.14
CA LEU A 113 -7.54 -18.51 -6.26
C LEU A 113 -8.42 -17.27 -6.04
N ALA A 114 -9.65 -17.47 -5.53
CA ALA A 114 -10.58 -16.38 -5.24
C ALA A 114 -10.11 -15.44 -4.12
N ALA A 115 -9.27 -15.92 -3.20
CA ALA A 115 -8.72 -15.15 -2.09
C ALA A 115 -7.45 -14.35 -2.44
N LEU A 116 -6.87 -14.56 -3.63
CA LEU A 116 -5.66 -13.84 -4.05
C LEU A 116 -5.91 -12.36 -4.32
N THR A 117 -4.86 -11.55 -4.17
CA THR A 117 -4.91 -10.14 -4.58
C THR A 117 -5.22 -10.01 -6.06
N THR A 118 -5.96 -8.96 -6.41
CA THR A 118 -6.36 -8.64 -7.79
C THR A 118 -5.87 -7.27 -8.25
N SER A 119 -4.96 -6.67 -7.48
CA SER A 119 -4.34 -5.41 -7.82
C SER A 119 -2.87 -5.33 -7.38
N ILE A 120 -2.11 -4.49 -8.10
CA ILE A 120 -0.75 -4.09 -7.76
C ILE A 120 -0.76 -2.58 -7.49
N ALA A 121 -0.20 -2.17 -6.36
CA ALA A 121 0.00 -0.76 -6.03
C ALA A 121 1.35 -0.29 -6.57
N ILE A 122 1.35 0.75 -7.41
CA ILE A 122 2.57 1.32 -7.99
C ILE A 122 2.77 2.70 -7.40
N ALA A 123 3.93 2.96 -6.79
CA ALA A 123 4.30 4.30 -6.32
C ALA A 123 5.61 4.75 -6.94
N ALA A 124 5.66 6.03 -7.30
CA ALA A 124 6.87 6.71 -7.74
C ALA A 124 7.90 6.68 -6.60
N ARG A 125 8.96 5.89 -6.77
CA ARG A 125 10.20 6.01 -5.99
C ARG A 125 11.34 6.06 -6.98
#